data_AF-A0A0J8QRM2-F1
#
_entry.id   AF-A0A0J8QRM2-F1
#
_cell.length_a   1.000
_cell.length_b   1.000
_cell.length_c   1.000
_cell.angle_alpha   90.00
_cell.angle_beta   90.00
_cell.angle_gamma   90.00
#
_symmetry.space_group_name_H-M   'P 1'
#
loop_
_entity.id
_entity.type
_entity.pdbx_description
1 polymer ?
#
loop_
_entity_poly.entity_id
_entity_poly.type
_entity_poly.pdbx_seq_one_letter_code
_entity_poly.pdbx_strand_id
1 'polypeptide(L)'
;MMNEQQHIFNNASPSKHWIPDPPDMAWADVVAAIDPRALSFSMNSQIYKFKQGRKAYKAPASQREFDLMMAAGDCAVKVHGRSLWRDKEGEIRMSGIIMDLETPFDPKSVEDPQRKGLMGQIISVLHKLHRKGIIHGDIKPANFLLCTDGWLRLCDFSDAMRVGEEPSSWGGLTTTNYISPRRTRNWPDGTDPPPTIEDDLYGLGLSLWELYTRRTPFEGWYEDEHHVDSSEREDG
;
A
#
# COMPACT_ATOMS: atom_id res chain seq x y z
N MET A 1 -9.05 21.29 -7.17
CA MET A 1 -7.71 21.58 -6.62
C MET A 1 -6.78 20.43 -7.00
N MET A 2 -6.14 20.50 -8.18
CA MET A 2 -5.53 19.33 -8.84
C MET A 2 -4.04 19.54 -9.18
N ASN A 3 -3.36 20.51 -8.55
CA ASN A 3 -2.08 21.01 -9.06
C ASN A 3 -0.87 20.94 -8.11
N GLU A 4 -1.01 20.50 -6.86
CA GLU A 4 0.13 20.56 -5.92
C GLU A 4 1.03 19.31 -5.96
N GLN A 5 0.49 18.10 -6.15
CA GLN A 5 1.32 16.91 -6.23
C GLN A 5 2.14 16.82 -7.54
N GLN A 6 1.67 17.39 -8.64
CA GLN A 6 2.45 17.46 -9.90
C GLN A 6 3.62 18.47 -9.82
N HIS A 7 3.53 19.48 -8.94
CA HIS A 7 4.59 20.49 -8.79
C HIS A 7 5.80 20.01 -7.98
N ILE A 8 5.67 18.95 -7.19
CA ILE A 8 6.79 18.38 -6.41
C ILE A 8 7.86 17.77 -7.34
N PHE A 9 7.50 17.34 -8.55
CA PHE A 9 8.37 16.53 -9.41
C PHE A 9 9.06 17.29 -10.56
N ASN A 10 8.76 18.57 -10.76
CA ASN A 10 9.10 19.27 -12.02
C ASN A 10 10.40 20.09 -12.01
N ASN A 11 11.26 19.98 -10.98
CA ASN A 11 12.47 20.82 -10.88
C ASN A 11 13.74 20.07 -10.42
N ALA A 12 13.96 18.85 -10.89
CA ALA A 12 15.25 18.18 -10.74
C ALA A 12 16.05 18.28 -12.06
N SER A 13 16.94 19.28 -12.15
CA SER A 13 18.02 19.30 -13.15
C SER A 13 19.25 18.63 -12.52
N PRO A 14 19.67 17.42 -12.96
CA PRO A 14 20.74 16.66 -12.32
C PRO A 14 22.13 17.09 -12.84
N SER A 15 23.12 17.05 -11.95
CA SER A 15 24.53 17.16 -12.35
C SER A 15 24.97 15.96 -13.22
N LYS A 16 25.99 16.17 -14.06
CA LYS A 16 26.23 15.39 -15.30
C LYS A 16 26.80 13.95 -15.17
N HIS A 17 27.15 13.43 -13.98
CA HIS A 17 27.87 12.14 -13.89
C HIS A 17 27.52 11.24 -12.68
N TRP A 18 26.46 11.50 -11.91
CA TRP A 18 26.04 10.55 -10.86
C TRP A 18 25.13 9.47 -11.46
N ILE A 19 25.46 8.22 -11.18
CA ILE A 19 24.69 7.04 -11.59
C ILE A 19 24.42 6.23 -10.31
N PRO A 20 23.17 5.84 -10.02
CA PRO A 20 22.89 4.97 -8.90
C PRO A 20 23.44 3.56 -9.13
N ASP A 21 23.86 2.92 -8.04
CA ASP A 21 24.42 1.57 -8.11
C ASP A 21 23.30 0.54 -8.33
N PRO A 22 23.49 -0.43 -9.25
CA PRO A 22 22.52 -1.51 -9.40
C PRO A 22 22.22 -2.22 -8.07
N PRO A 23 20.94 -2.50 -7.78
CA PRO A 23 19.85 -2.50 -8.73
C PRO A 23 19.01 -1.20 -8.76
N ASP A 24 19.50 -0.11 -8.17
CA ASP A 24 18.82 1.18 -8.15
C ASP A 24 18.91 1.91 -9.51
N MET A 25 17.94 2.77 -9.79
CA MET A 25 17.83 3.52 -11.04
C MET A 25 17.68 5.01 -10.77
N ALA A 26 18.18 5.86 -11.67
CA ALA A 26 18.00 7.29 -11.53
C ALA A 26 16.55 7.63 -11.87
N TRP A 27 15.95 8.53 -11.11
CA TRP A 27 14.55 8.91 -11.29
C TRP A 27 14.23 9.34 -12.72
N ALA A 28 15.13 10.10 -13.36
CA ALA A 28 14.97 10.54 -14.74
C ALA A 28 14.87 9.34 -15.72
N ASP A 29 15.66 8.29 -15.50
CA ASP A 29 15.64 7.07 -16.32
C ASP A 29 14.35 6.27 -16.10
N VAL A 30 13.87 6.20 -14.85
CA VAL A 30 12.59 5.55 -14.52
C VAL A 30 11.43 6.29 -15.19
N VAL A 31 11.35 7.62 -15.06
CA VAL A 31 10.29 8.43 -15.68
C VAL A 31 10.29 8.31 -17.21
N ALA A 32 11.47 8.23 -17.83
CA ALA A 32 11.57 7.99 -19.26
C ALA A 32 11.05 6.59 -19.67
N ALA A 33 11.23 5.59 -18.80
CA ALA A 33 10.91 4.19 -19.06
C ALA A 33 9.46 3.79 -18.73
N ILE A 34 8.72 4.56 -17.93
CA ILE A 34 7.32 4.28 -17.57
C ILE A 34 6.32 4.90 -18.54
N ASP A 35 5.13 4.29 -18.62
CA ASP A 35 3.94 4.94 -19.15
C ASP A 35 3.54 6.08 -18.20
N PRO A 36 3.41 7.33 -18.68
CA PRO A 36 3.05 8.47 -17.83
C PRO A 36 1.62 8.39 -17.28
N ARG A 37 0.76 7.52 -17.82
CA ARG A 37 -0.58 7.28 -17.24
C ARG A 37 -0.45 6.33 -16.06
N ALA A 38 -0.84 6.80 -14.88
CA ALA A 38 -0.94 5.96 -13.71
C ALA A 38 -1.94 4.82 -13.95
N LEU A 39 -1.53 3.60 -13.60
CA LEU A 39 -2.35 2.39 -13.61
C LEU A 39 -3.36 2.39 -12.45
N SER A 40 -2.94 2.92 -11.30
CA SER A 40 -3.74 2.98 -10.08
C SER A 40 -3.28 4.12 -9.18
N PHE A 41 -4.19 4.57 -8.32
CA PHE A 41 -3.98 5.62 -7.34
C PHE A 41 -4.32 5.04 -5.95
N SER A 42 -3.40 5.17 -5.00
CA SER A 42 -3.71 5.05 -3.56
C SER A 42 -3.77 6.44 -2.93
N MET A 43 -4.15 6.54 -1.65
CA MET A 43 -4.26 7.84 -0.97
C MET A 43 -2.97 8.67 -1.04
N ASN A 44 -1.81 8.01 -1.01
CA ASN A 44 -0.50 8.66 -0.89
C ASN A 44 0.48 8.32 -2.03
N SER A 45 0.09 7.46 -2.97
CA SER A 45 1.00 7.02 -4.04
C SER A 45 0.28 6.69 -5.33
N GLN A 46 1.05 6.60 -6.40
CA GLN A 46 0.59 6.21 -7.72
C GLN A 46 1.43 5.04 -8.23
N ILE A 47 0.78 4.13 -8.95
CA ILE A 47 1.43 3.00 -9.59
C ILE A 47 1.50 3.26 -11.09
N TYR A 48 2.70 3.20 -11.65
CA TYR A 48 2.96 3.34 -13.08
C TYR A 48 3.47 2.03 -13.64
N LYS A 49 3.18 1.76 -14.91
CA LYS A 49 3.67 0.58 -15.63
C LYS A 49 4.92 0.94 -16.42
N PHE A 50 5.94 0.08 -16.44
CA PHE A 50 7.05 0.23 -17.38
C PHE A 50 6.59 -0.07 -18.82
N LYS A 51 7.08 0.71 -19.79
CA LYS A 51 6.78 0.53 -21.23
C LYS A 51 7.23 -0.84 -21.76
N GLN A 52 8.29 -1.39 -21.16
CA GLN A 52 8.84 -2.70 -21.52
C GLN A 52 8.90 -3.62 -20.29
N GLY A 53 8.66 -4.90 -20.51
CA GLY A 53 8.66 -5.92 -19.46
C GLY A 53 7.41 -5.90 -18.56
N ARG A 54 7.46 -6.66 -17.47
CA ARG A 54 6.39 -6.78 -16.47
C ARG A 54 6.80 -6.13 -15.16
N LYS A 55 7.08 -4.83 -15.19
CA LYS A 55 7.46 -4.05 -14.00
C LYS A 55 6.50 -2.91 -13.74
N ALA A 56 6.34 -2.59 -12.47
CA ALA A 56 5.62 -1.45 -11.95
C ALA A 56 6.55 -0.52 -11.18
N TYR A 57 6.18 0.75 -11.13
CA TYR A 57 6.85 1.78 -10.34
C TYR A 57 5.83 2.40 -9.39
N LYS A 58 6.06 2.29 -8.08
CA LYS A 58 5.26 2.97 -7.05
C LYS A 58 5.96 4.25 -6.61
N ALA A 59 5.28 5.38 -6.69
CA ALA A 59 5.80 6.66 -6.23
C ALA A 59 4.72 7.63 -5.72
N PRO A 60 5.00 8.43 -4.67
CA PRO A 60 6.19 8.33 -3.81
C PRO A 60 6.18 7.04 -2.97
N ALA A 61 7.36 6.63 -2.51
CA ALA A 61 7.53 5.56 -1.53
C ALA A 61 8.71 5.88 -0.61
N SER A 62 8.64 5.41 0.63
CA SER A 62 9.67 5.68 1.65
C SER A 62 10.78 4.61 1.65
N GLN A 63 11.95 4.97 2.17
CA GLN A 63 13.03 4.01 2.41
C GLN A 63 12.60 2.89 3.36
N ARG A 64 11.81 3.25 4.38
CA ARG A 64 11.25 2.30 5.35
C ARG A 64 10.34 1.27 4.70
N GLU A 65 9.46 1.71 3.81
CA GLU A 65 8.60 0.80 3.04
C GLU A 65 9.43 -0.19 2.21
N PHE A 66 10.44 0.31 1.50
CA PHE A 66 11.35 -0.53 0.72
C PHE A 66 12.07 -1.57 1.60
N ASP A 67 12.62 -1.15 2.74
CA ASP A 67 13.35 -2.05 3.65
C ASP A 67 12.45 -3.15 4.22
N LEU A 68 11.19 -2.82 4.51
CA LEU A 68 10.19 -3.78 4.98
C LEU A 68 9.77 -4.75 3.88
N MET A 69 9.59 -4.29 2.64
CA MET A 69 9.33 -5.18 1.49
C MET A 69 10.49 -6.15 1.25
N MET A 70 11.74 -5.64 1.30
CA MET A 70 12.93 -6.47 1.16
C MET A 70 13.04 -7.50 2.29
N ALA A 71 12.74 -7.12 3.53
CA ALA A 71 12.73 -8.02 4.68
C ALA A 71 11.59 -9.06 4.61
N ALA A 72 10.44 -8.68 4.05
CA ALA A 72 9.30 -9.57 3.85
C ALA A 72 9.59 -10.68 2.84
N GLY A 73 10.52 -10.47 1.89
CA GLY A 73 10.97 -11.48 0.94
C GLY A 73 9.82 -12.06 0.11
N ASP A 74 9.66 -13.39 0.09
CA ASP A 74 8.62 -14.11 -0.67
C ASP A 74 7.17 -13.77 -0.28
N CYS A 75 6.97 -13.07 0.86
CA CYS A 75 5.67 -12.59 1.30
C CYS A 75 5.24 -11.30 0.58
N ALA A 76 6.18 -10.52 0.04
CA ALA A 76 5.93 -9.29 -0.69
C ALA A 76 6.15 -9.49 -2.20
N VAL A 77 5.45 -8.69 -3.02
CA VAL A 77 5.75 -8.62 -4.46
C VAL A 77 7.24 -8.34 -4.68
N LYS A 78 7.84 -9.02 -5.66
CA LYS A 78 9.28 -8.94 -5.87
C LYS A 78 9.69 -7.52 -6.20
N VAL A 79 10.58 -6.98 -5.37
CA VAL A 79 11.22 -5.69 -5.57
C VAL A 79 12.47 -5.89 -6.42
N HIS A 80 12.62 -5.04 -7.44
CA HIS A 80 13.82 -5.02 -8.29
C HIS A 80 14.81 -3.97 -7.85
N GLY A 81 14.38 -2.83 -7.29
CA GLY A 81 15.27 -1.77 -6.85
C GLY A 81 14.51 -0.50 -6.49
N ARG A 82 15.23 0.59 -6.23
CA ARG A 82 14.66 1.90 -5.91
C ARG A 82 14.93 2.89 -7.02
N SER A 83 14.04 3.87 -7.12
CA SER A 83 14.26 5.08 -7.90
C SER A 83 14.85 6.16 -6.99
N LEU A 84 16.02 6.68 -7.37
CA LEU A 84 16.76 7.65 -6.57
C LEU A 84 16.95 8.96 -7.36
N TRP A 85 16.97 10.08 -6.67
CA TRP A 85 17.29 11.38 -7.24
C TRP A 85 18.17 12.18 -6.27
N ARG A 86 18.85 13.19 -6.80
CA ARG A 86 19.68 14.10 -6.01
C ARG A 86 18.95 15.42 -5.85
N ASP A 87 18.77 15.86 -4.62
CA ASP A 87 18.16 17.16 -4.33
C ASP A 87 19.10 18.34 -4.60
N LYS A 88 18.63 19.57 -4.35
CA LYS A 88 19.38 20.79 -4.64
C LYS A 88 20.59 20.94 -3.72
N GLU A 89 20.51 20.36 -2.53
CA GLU A 89 21.54 20.32 -1.51
C GLU A 89 22.59 19.24 -1.81
N GLY A 90 22.31 18.37 -2.77
CA GLY A 90 23.21 17.30 -3.19
C GLY A 90 22.95 15.97 -2.48
N GLU A 91 21.92 15.87 -1.66
CA GLU A 91 21.56 14.66 -0.93
C GLU A 91 20.81 13.68 -1.84
N ILE A 92 21.11 12.39 -1.69
CA ILE A 92 20.44 11.33 -2.43
C ILE A 92 19.14 10.98 -1.70
N ARG A 93 18.02 11.13 -2.39
CA ARG A 93 16.68 10.81 -1.88
C ARG A 93 16.02 9.72 -2.70
N MET A 94 15.25 8.88 -2.01
CA MET A 94 14.38 7.92 -2.66
C MET A 94 13.12 8.63 -3.19
N SER A 95 12.70 8.22 -4.38
CA SER A 95 11.46 8.69 -5.02
C SER A 95 10.41 7.59 -5.16
N GLY A 96 10.80 6.31 -5.24
CA GLY A 96 9.84 5.23 -5.41
C GLY A 96 10.48 3.84 -5.48
N ILE A 97 9.63 2.82 -5.57
CA ILE A 97 10.02 1.39 -5.61
C ILE A 97 9.70 0.82 -6.98
N ILE A 98 10.65 0.05 -7.53
CA ILE A 98 10.48 -0.69 -8.77
C ILE A 98 10.22 -2.15 -8.40
N MET A 99 9.10 -2.71 -8.86
CA MET A 99 8.64 -4.05 -8.48
C MET A 99 8.03 -4.80 -9.67
N ASP A 100 7.73 -6.09 -9.51
CA ASP A 100 6.96 -6.84 -10.51
C ASP A 100 5.56 -6.24 -10.69
N LEU A 101 5.10 -6.18 -11.93
CA LEU A 101 3.71 -5.83 -12.25
C LEU A 101 2.87 -7.11 -12.23
N GLU A 102 2.08 -7.25 -11.17
CA GLU A 102 1.21 -8.41 -10.94
C GLU A 102 -0.27 -8.05 -10.88
N THR A 103 -1.12 -9.07 -10.85
CA THR A 103 -2.57 -8.88 -11.01
C THR A 103 -3.18 -8.58 -9.64
N PRO A 104 -3.88 -7.44 -9.47
CA PRO A 104 -4.61 -7.17 -8.23
C PRO A 104 -5.59 -8.29 -7.91
N PHE A 105 -5.58 -8.73 -6.66
CA PHE A 105 -6.53 -9.73 -6.21
C PHE A 105 -7.91 -9.09 -6.03
N ASP A 106 -8.90 -9.57 -6.77
CA ASP A 106 -10.30 -9.17 -6.62
C ASP A 106 -11.13 -10.36 -6.10
N PRO A 107 -11.54 -10.36 -4.83
CA PRO A 107 -12.37 -11.42 -4.25
C PRO A 107 -13.70 -11.64 -4.99
N LYS A 108 -14.25 -10.59 -5.61
CA LYS A 108 -15.54 -10.65 -6.31
C LYS A 108 -15.44 -11.48 -7.59
N SER A 109 -14.25 -11.49 -8.21
CA SER A 109 -13.95 -12.27 -9.42
C SER A 109 -13.67 -13.76 -9.18
N VAL A 110 -13.48 -14.20 -7.93
CA VAL A 110 -13.07 -15.57 -7.60
C VAL A 110 -14.23 -16.56 -7.69
N GLU A 111 -14.02 -17.66 -8.41
CA GLU A 111 -14.96 -18.78 -8.50
C GLU A 111 -14.88 -19.73 -7.30
N ASP A 112 -16.00 -20.35 -6.95
CA ASP A 112 -16.17 -21.24 -5.80
C ASP A 112 -15.09 -22.33 -5.66
N PRO A 113 -14.67 -23.04 -6.73
CA PRO A 113 -13.63 -24.08 -6.62
C PRO A 113 -12.26 -23.54 -6.19
N GLN A 114 -11.96 -22.28 -6.51
CA GLN A 114 -10.65 -21.66 -6.26
C GLN A 114 -10.55 -21.03 -4.88
N ARG A 115 -11.68 -20.60 -4.28
CA ARG A 115 -11.73 -19.85 -3.02
C ARG A 115 -10.94 -20.50 -1.90
N LYS A 116 -11.13 -21.81 -1.68
CA LYS A 116 -10.49 -22.52 -0.55
C LYS A 116 -8.96 -22.48 -0.67
N GLY A 117 -8.43 -22.62 -1.88
CA GLY A 117 -7.00 -22.53 -2.15
C GLY A 117 -6.46 -21.13 -1.88
N LEU A 118 -7.13 -20.11 -2.41
CA LEU A 118 -6.73 -18.70 -2.25
C LEU A 118 -6.83 -18.25 -0.79
N MET A 119 -7.87 -18.65 -0.05
CA MET A 119 -7.97 -18.44 1.39
C MET A 119 -6.75 -19.01 2.13
N GLY A 120 -6.36 -20.26 1.80
CA GLY A 120 -5.16 -20.88 2.39
C GLY A 120 -3.89 -20.09 2.09
N GLN A 121 -3.76 -19.52 0.89
CA GLN A 121 -2.63 -18.68 0.52
C GLN A 121 -2.60 -17.35 1.29
N ILE A 122 -3.74 -16.64 1.40
CA ILE A 122 -3.85 -15.39 2.17
C ILE A 122 -3.39 -15.61 3.62
N ILE A 123 -3.95 -16.64 4.27
CA ILE A 123 -3.59 -17.00 5.66
C ILE A 123 -2.10 -17.35 5.75
N SER A 124 -1.59 -18.14 4.79
CA SER A 124 -0.19 -18.56 4.81
C SER A 124 0.78 -17.40 4.62
N VAL A 125 0.48 -16.44 3.73
CA VAL A 125 1.35 -15.27 3.49
C VAL A 125 1.41 -14.41 4.75
N LEU A 126 0.27 -14.13 5.37
CA LEU A 126 0.24 -13.29 6.56
C LEU A 126 0.94 -13.98 7.75
N HIS A 127 0.69 -15.28 7.93
CA HIS A 127 1.37 -16.06 8.96
C HIS A 127 2.90 -16.05 8.78
N LYS A 128 3.38 -16.22 7.54
CA LYS A 128 4.82 -16.13 7.24
C LYS A 128 5.37 -14.74 7.52
N LEU A 129 4.64 -13.67 7.17
CA LEU A 129 5.05 -12.30 7.41
C LEU A 129 5.20 -12.03 8.92
N HIS A 130 4.22 -12.43 9.72
CA HIS A 130 4.27 -12.32 11.18
C HIS A 130 5.43 -13.10 11.79
N ARG A 131 5.74 -14.30 11.26
CA ARG A 131 6.93 -15.07 11.67
C ARG A 131 8.26 -14.40 11.36
N LYS A 132 8.30 -13.44 10.42
CA LYS A 132 9.46 -12.59 10.14
C LYS A 132 9.51 -11.34 11.05
N GLY A 133 8.57 -11.22 12.01
CA GLY A 133 8.49 -10.10 12.92
C GLY A 133 8.03 -8.81 12.24
N ILE A 134 7.25 -8.92 11.17
CA ILE A 134 6.69 -7.78 10.43
C ILE A 134 5.17 -7.80 10.58
N ILE A 135 4.61 -6.66 10.99
CA ILE A 135 3.18 -6.35 10.98
C ILE A 135 2.90 -5.58 9.68
N HIS A 136 1.86 -5.91 8.93
CA HIS A 136 1.54 -5.21 7.69
C HIS A 136 0.78 -3.90 7.94
N GLY A 137 -0.12 -3.89 8.93
CA GLY A 137 -0.88 -2.71 9.36
C GLY A 137 -2.08 -2.33 8.50
N ASP A 138 -2.15 -2.81 7.25
CA ASP A 138 -3.24 -2.55 6.31
C ASP A 138 -3.63 -3.83 5.53
N ILE A 139 -4.09 -4.87 6.23
CA ILE A 139 -4.54 -6.11 5.58
C ILE A 139 -5.93 -5.94 4.99
N LYS A 140 -6.01 -5.98 3.65
CA LYS A 140 -7.25 -5.96 2.85
C LYS A 140 -7.02 -6.59 1.48
N PRO A 141 -8.05 -7.05 0.76
CA PRO A 141 -7.84 -7.73 -0.52
C PRO A 141 -7.09 -6.92 -1.58
N ALA A 142 -7.30 -5.60 -1.62
CA ALA A 142 -6.60 -4.69 -2.52
C ALA A 142 -5.06 -4.67 -2.35
N ASN A 143 -4.56 -5.13 -1.20
CA ASN A 143 -3.13 -5.23 -0.91
C ASN A 143 -2.56 -6.64 -1.20
N PHE A 144 -3.35 -7.55 -1.78
CA PHE A 144 -2.86 -8.82 -2.30
C PHE A 144 -2.77 -8.77 -3.83
N LEU A 145 -1.67 -9.29 -4.37
CA LEU A 145 -1.47 -9.47 -5.80
C LEU A 145 -1.36 -10.97 -6.11
N LEU A 146 -2.08 -11.44 -7.12
CA LEU A 146 -1.89 -12.75 -7.71
C LEU A 146 -0.70 -12.69 -8.67
N CYS A 147 0.40 -13.31 -8.25
CA CYS A 147 1.62 -13.36 -9.03
C CYS A 147 1.53 -14.40 -10.15
N THR A 148 2.40 -14.22 -11.16
CA THR A 148 2.47 -15.12 -12.33
C THR A 148 2.79 -16.58 -11.99
N ASP A 149 3.40 -16.84 -10.84
CA ASP A 149 3.67 -18.17 -10.31
C ASP A 149 2.48 -18.79 -9.55
N GLY A 150 1.33 -18.12 -9.54
CA GLY A 150 0.09 -18.59 -8.93
C GLY A 150 -0.02 -18.37 -7.42
N TRP A 151 0.94 -17.65 -6.83
CA TRP A 151 0.94 -17.31 -5.41
C TRP A 151 0.45 -15.88 -5.17
N LEU A 152 -0.38 -15.72 -4.14
CA LEU A 152 -0.69 -14.41 -3.60
C LEU A 152 0.51 -13.86 -2.83
N ARG A 153 0.80 -12.58 -3.01
CA ARG A 153 1.80 -11.82 -2.24
C ARG A 153 1.25 -10.46 -1.85
N LEU A 154 1.75 -9.92 -0.75
CA LEU A 154 1.37 -8.59 -0.29
C LEU A 154 2.06 -7.50 -1.13
N CYS A 155 1.35 -6.40 -1.31
CA CYS A 155 1.89 -5.15 -1.78
C CYS A 155 1.49 -4.04 -0.78
N ASP A 156 2.15 -2.89 -0.91
CA ASP A 156 1.91 -1.71 -0.08
C ASP A 156 2.27 -1.88 1.41
N PHE A 157 3.53 -1.59 1.73
CA PHE A 157 4.07 -1.70 3.09
C PHE A 157 4.18 -0.33 3.77
N SER A 158 3.40 0.67 3.33
CA SER A 158 3.49 2.02 3.90
C SER A 158 3.15 2.08 5.38
N ASP A 159 2.19 1.26 5.82
CA ASP A 159 1.75 1.15 7.22
C ASP A 159 2.42 0.01 7.99
N ALA A 160 3.26 -0.79 7.31
CA ALA A 160 3.90 -1.94 7.91
C ALA A 160 4.93 -1.52 8.95
N MET A 161 5.27 -2.39 9.91
CA MET A 161 6.29 -2.13 10.92
C MET A 161 6.92 -3.41 11.45
N ARG A 162 8.08 -3.28 12.12
CA ARG A 162 8.65 -4.40 12.87
C ARG A 162 7.97 -4.53 14.23
N VAL A 163 7.79 -5.77 14.67
CA VAL A 163 7.32 -6.04 16.03
C VAL A 163 8.34 -5.47 17.02
N GLY A 164 7.87 -4.62 17.95
CA GLY A 164 8.71 -3.96 18.95
C GLY A 164 9.41 -2.68 18.47
N GLU A 165 9.10 -2.18 17.26
CA GLU A 165 9.54 -0.86 16.79
C GLU A 165 8.81 0.26 17.55
N GLU A 166 9.52 1.35 17.85
CA GLU A 166 8.95 2.51 18.57
C GLU A 166 7.86 3.21 17.74
N PRO A 167 6.71 3.57 18.34
CA PRO A 167 5.56 4.16 17.63
C PRO A 167 5.85 5.48 16.91
N SER A 168 6.88 6.23 17.35
CA SER A 168 7.29 7.50 16.73
C SER A 168 7.76 7.37 15.28
N SER A 169 8.00 6.14 14.83
CA SER A 169 8.36 5.82 13.43
C SER A 169 7.14 5.58 12.53
N TRP A 170 5.93 5.59 13.10
CA TRP A 170 4.68 5.31 12.40
C TRP A 170 3.89 6.61 12.15
N GLY A 171 3.56 6.89 10.89
CA GLY A 171 2.91 8.12 10.46
C GLY A 171 1.60 7.90 9.68
N GLY A 172 0.95 6.74 9.86
CA GLY A 172 -0.19 6.36 9.05
C GLY A 172 -1.49 7.03 9.47
N LEU A 173 -2.27 7.46 8.49
CA LEU A 173 -3.72 7.67 8.63
C LEU A 173 -4.35 6.55 7.83
N THR A 174 -5.10 5.66 8.49
CA THR A 174 -5.73 4.52 7.80
C THR A 174 -7.24 4.73 7.76
N THR A 175 -7.78 4.98 6.58
CA THR A 175 -9.23 5.14 6.35
C THR A 175 -9.73 3.98 5.49
N THR A 176 -9.83 2.79 6.08
CA THR A 176 -10.33 1.60 5.38
C THR A 176 -11.36 0.87 6.24
N ASN A 177 -12.32 0.20 5.59
CA ASN A 177 -13.33 -0.64 6.26
C ASN A 177 -12.73 -1.88 6.95
N TYR A 178 -11.41 -2.07 6.86
CA TYR A 178 -10.67 -3.23 7.37
C TYR A 178 -9.96 -2.94 8.69
N ILE A 179 -10.03 -1.70 9.17
CA ILE A 179 -9.35 -1.27 10.39
C ILE A 179 -10.00 -1.86 11.65
N SER A 180 -9.18 -2.28 12.61
CA SER A 180 -9.70 -2.78 13.88
C SER A 180 -10.29 -1.65 14.73
N PRO A 181 -11.27 -1.93 15.61
CA PRO A 181 -11.80 -0.92 16.53
C PRO A 181 -10.76 -0.32 17.48
N ARG A 182 -9.68 -1.07 17.76
CA ARG A 182 -8.57 -0.57 18.59
C ARG A 182 -7.78 0.53 17.88
N ARG A 183 -7.63 0.38 16.56
CA ARG A 183 -6.89 1.28 15.67
C ARG A 183 -7.62 2.57 15.32
N THR A 184 -8.90 2.68 15.66
CA THR A 184 -9.72 3.90 15.54
C THR A 184 -10.18 4.45 16.88
N ARG A 185 -9.62 3.96 18.01
CA ARG A 185 -10.16 4.23 19.34
C ARG A 185 -10.11 5.71 19.70
N ASN A 186 -9.09 6.40 19.20
CA ASN A 186 -8.83 7.78 19.55
C ASN A 186 -9.24 8.73 18.40
N TRP A 187 -9.70 8.20 17.27
CA TRP A 187 -10.30 9.01 16.22
C TRP A 187 -11.40 9.97 16.76
N PRO A 188 -11.37 11.28 16.42
CA PRO A 188 -10.51 11.97 15.45
C PRO A 188 -9.30 12.69 16.07
N ASP A 189 -8.93 12.42 17.33
CA ASP A 189 -7.85 13.15 18.04
C ASP A 189 -6.44 12.93 17.45
N GLY A 190 -6.31 11.98 16.51
CA GLY A 190 -5.08 11.70 15.77
C GLY A 190 -4.03 10.94 16.57
N THR A 191 -4.38 10.37 17.74
CA THR A 191 -3.49 9.59 18.61
C THR A 191 -3.73 8.09 18.51
N ASP A 192 -4.21 7.63 17.35
CA ASP A 192 -4.49 6.22 17.11
C ASP A 192 -3.22 5.36 17.31
N PRO A 193 -3.34 4.21 18.00
CA PRO A 193 -2.18 3.39 18.33
C PRO A 193 -1.57 2.76 17.07
N PRO A 194 -0.25 2.44 17.07
CA PRO A 194 0.38 1.72 15.97
C PRO A 194 -0.25 0.33 15.77
N PRO A 195 -0.13 -0.27 14.57
CA PRO A 195 -0.69 -1.58 14.30
C PRO A 195 -0.01 -2.68 15.12
N THR A 196 -0.76 -3.72 15.48
CA THR A 196 -0.18 -4.99 15.99
C THR A 196 -0.61 -6.18 15.15
N ILE A 197 -0.08 -7.36 15.48
CA ILE A 197 -0.46 -8.64 14.88
C ILE A 197 -1.97 -8.87 14.95
N GLU A 198 -2.61 -8.51 16.07
CA GLU A 198 -4.05 -8.68 16.26
C GLU A 198 -4.88 -7.79 15.31
N ASP A 199 -4.38 -6.62 14.93
CA ASP A 199 -5.04 -5.76 13.94
C ASP A 199 -4.96 -6.37 12.53
N ASP A 200 -3.81 -6.93 12.16
CA ASP A 200 -3.66 -7.68 10.92
C ASP A 200 -4.62 -8.89 10.88
N LEU A 201 -4.83 -9.58 12.01
CA LEU A 201 -5.78 -10.68 12.12
C LEU A 201 -7.23 -10.22 11.99
N TYR A 202 -7.56 -9.02 12.48
CA TYR A 202 -8.87 -8.41 12.26
C TYR A 202 -9.11 -8.12 10.77
N GLY A 203 -8.16 -7.46 10.10
CA GLY A 203 -8.21 -7.21 8.66
C GLY A 203 -8.25 -8.49 7.82
N LEU A 204 -7.54 -9.54 8.25
CA LEU A 204 -7.63 -10.89 7.68
C LEU A 204 -9.06 -11.42 7.77
N GLY A 205 -9.69 -11.36 8.94
CA GLY A 205 -11.05 -11.85 9.14
C GLY A 205 -12.05 -11.22 8.16
N LEU A 206 -11.96 -9.90 7.97
CA LEU A 206 -12.79 -9.16 7.02
C LEU A 206 -12.45 -9.48 5.55
N SER A 207 -11.17 -9.63 5.23
CA SER A 207 -10.72 -10.05 3.88
C SER A 207 -11.24 -11.43 3.50
N LEU A 208 -11.22 -12.37 4.45
CA LEU A 208 -11.78 -13.71 4.25
C LEU A 208 -13.30 -13.66 4.14
N TRP A 209 -13.96 -12.85 4.97
CA TRP A 209 -15.40 -12.64 4.87
C TRP A 209 -15.80 -12.12 3.49
N GLU A 210 -15.13 -11.09 2.96
CA GLU A 210 -15.38 -10.56 1.61
C GLU A 210 -15.15 -11.61 0.53
N LEU A 211 -14.11 -12.45 0.66
CA LEU A 211 -13.87 -13.55 -0.28
C LEU A 211 -15.03 -14.55 -0.35
N TYR A 212 -15.71 -14.81 0.77
CA TYR A 212 -16.85 -15.72 0.80
C TYR A 212 -18.16 -15.05 0.39
N THR A 213 -18.40 -13.82 0.83
CA THR A 213 -19.67 -13.13 0.59
C THR A 213 -19.71 -12.37 -0.73
N ARG A 214 -18.55 -12.06 -1.30
CA ARG A 214 -18.34 -11.10 -2.41
C ARG A 214 -18.89 -9.70 -2.13
N ARG A 215 -19.09 -9.37 -0.86
CA ARG A 215 -19.58 -8.06 -0.40
C ARG A 215 -18.44 -7.33 0.27
N THR A 216 -18.37 -6.02 0.05
CA THR A 216 -17.38 -5.21 0.74
C THR A 216 -17.83 -5.01 2.19
N PRO A 217 -16.94 -5.20 3.19
CA PRO A 217 -17.31 -5.03 4.60
C PRO A 217 -17.85 -3.63 4.85
N PHE A 218 -18.96 -3.54 5.58
CA PHE A 218 -19.61 -2.27 5.98
C PHE A 218 -19.98 -1.33 4.81
N GLU A 219 -20.10 -1.86 3.58
CA GLU A 219 -20.61 -1.12 2.43
C GLU A 219 -22.00 -0.54 2.74
N GLY A 220 -22.17 0.78 2.56
CA GLY A 220 -23.40 1.52 2.87
C GLY A 220 -23.56 1.98 4.34
N TRP A 221 -22.69 1.58 5.28
CA TRP A 221 -22.85 1.93 6.70
C TRP A 221 -22.47 3.38 7.04
N TYR A 222 -21.68 4.04 6.19
CA TYR A 222 -21.22 5.42 6.38
C TYR A 222 -21.99 6.45 5.55
N GLU A 223 -22.94 6.01 4.70
CA GLU A 223 -23.74 6.92 3.87
C GLU A 223 -24.95 7.51 4.63
N ASP A 224 -25.37 6.89 5.74
CA ASP A 224 -26.56 7.31 6.50
C ASP A 224 -26.30 8.40 7.56
N GLU A 225 -25.05 8.71 7.94
CA GLU A 225 -24.76 9.71 8.99
C GLU A 225 -24.72 11.18 8.51
N HIS A 226 -24.91 11.43 7.21
CA HIS A 226 -25.00 12.79 6.65
C HIS A 226 -26.41 13.23 6.23
N HIS A 227 -27.45 12.49 6.63
CA HIS A 227 -28.84 12.93 6.58
C HIS A 227 -29.38 13.24 7.99
N VAL A 228 -28.70 14.12 8.72
CA VAL A 228 -29.38 14.86 9.80
C VAL A 228 -30.08 16.03 9.15
N ASP A 229 -31.37 15.84 8.96
CA ASP A 229 -32.36 16.81 8.49
C ASP A 229 -32.16 18.19 9.16
N SER A 230 -31.82 19.18 8.35
CA SER A 230 -31.67 20.58 8.79
C SER A 230 -33.00 21.33 8.87
N SER A 231 -34.16 20.65 8.88
CA SER A 231 -35.48 21.31 8.82
C SER A 231 -36.23 21.51 10.15
N GLU A 232 -35.61 21.35 11.33
CA GLU A 232 -36.32 21.58 12.59
C GLU A 232 -35.55 22.49 13.57
N ARG A 233 -35.23 23.73 13.19
CA ARG A 233 -34.95 24.83 14.16
C ARG A 233 -35.29 26.22 13.60
N GLU A 234 -36.54 26.43 13.20
CA GLU A 234 -37.15 27.76 13.25
C GLU A 234 -38.56 27.57 13.81
N ASP A 235 -38.70 27.74 15.12
CA ASP A 235 -39.89 28.28 15.80
C ASP A 235 -39.69 28.15 17.33
N GLY A 236 -39.52 29.30 17.99
CA GLY A 236 -39.38 29.40 19.45
C GLY A 236 -38.74 30.70 19.91
#